data_AF-A0A6M3JYC0-F1
#
_entry.id   AF-A0A6M3JYC0-F1
#
_cell.length_a   1.000
_cell.length_b   1.000
_cell.length_c   1.000
_cell.angle_alpha   90.00
_cell.angle_beta   90.00
_cell.angle_gamma   90.00
#
_symmetry.space_group_name_H-M   'P 1'
#
loop_
_entity.id
_entity.type
_entity.pdbx_description
1 polymer ?
#
loop_
_entity_poly.entity_id
_entity_poly.type
_entity_poly.pdbx_seq_one_letter_code
_entity_poly.pdbx_strand_id
1 'polypeptide(L)'
;MKAFTRRRGAEAASLPWDEPETQTARVAAYFLARPGRWIPGTDLVKLGYGGWRTEISRLRHEPWNLPIGKPRYVTVELANGKRVRISEYRLDV
;
A
#
# COMPACT_ATOMS: atom_id res chain seq x y z
N MET A 1 -24.68 -32.71 -14.48
CA MET A 1 -23.43 -32.00 -14.79
C MET A 1 -23.75 -30.86 -15.76
N LYS A 2 -23.74 -29.60 -15.31
CA LYS A 2 -23.93 -28.44 -16.22
C LYS A 2 -22.56 -27.88 -16.56
N ALA A 3 -22.17 -28.04 -17.82
CA ALA A 3 -20.98 -27.44 -18.40
C ALA A 3 -21.17 -25.91 -18.46
N PHE A 4 -20.32 -25.16 -17.76
CA PHE A 4 -20.21 -23.71 -17.94
C PHE A 4 -19.25 -23.46 -19.09
N THR A 5 -19.82 -23.12 -20.24
CA THR A 5 -19.14 -22.67 -21.45
C THR A 5 -18.23 -21.49 -21.10
N ARG A 6 -16.91 -21.65 -21.22
CA ARG A 6 -15.94 -20.56 -21.11
C ARG A 6 -16.26 -19.53 -22.21
N ARG A 7 -16.80 -18.37 -21.82
CA ARG A 7 -16.77 -17.20 -22.71
C ARG A 7 -15.31 -16.80 -22.90
N ARG A 8 -14.79 -17.06 -24.09
CA ARG A 8 -13.64 -16.37 -24.68
C ARG A 8 -14.01 -14.88 -24.74
N GLY A 9 -13.44 -14.04 -23.87
CA GLY A 9 -13.79 -12.62 -23.85
C GLY A 9 -13.48 -11.84 -22.58
N ALA A 10 -12.54 -12.31 -21.76
CA ALA A 10 -11.86 -11.45 -20.80
C ALA A 10 -10.38 -11.79 -20.96
N GLU A 11 -9.66 -10.91 -21.65
CA GLU A 11 -8.23 -10.74 -21.40
C GLU A 11 -8.09 -10.76 -19.88
N ALA A 12 -7.24 -11.64 -19.33
CA ALA A 12 -6.94 -11.59 -17.91
C ALA A 12 -6.28 -10.24 -17.69
N ALA A 13 -7.09 -9.22 -17.38
CA ALA A 13 -6.63 -7.88 -17.11
C ALA A 13 -5.66 -8.05 -15.94
N SER A 14 -4.38 -8.04 -16.28
CA SER A 14 -3.32 -8.11 -15.31
C SER A 14 -3.62 -7.00 -14.33
N LEU A 15 -3.87 -7.38 -13.08
CA LEU A 15 -4.22 -6.41 -12.07
C LEU A 15 -3.00 -5.47 -11.95
N PRO A 16 -3.16 -4.20 -11.56
CA PRO A 16 -2.06 -3.23 -11.61
C PRO A 16 -0.87 -3.53 -10.67
N TRP A 17 -0.88 -4.68 -10.00
CA TRP A 17 0.24 -5.26 -9.24
C TRP A 17 1.01 -6.36 -9.96
N ASP A 18 0.54 -6.85 -11.11
CA ASP A 18 1.28 -7.88 -11.86
C ASP A 18 2.62 -7.34 -12.38
N GLU A 19 2.78 -6.01 -12.43
CA GLU A 19 4.01 -5.28 -12.72
C GLU A 19 4.19 -4.13 -11.69
N PRO A 20 5.23 -4.11 -10.83
CA PRO A 20 5.45 -3.05 -9.83
C PRO A 20 5.97 -1.73 -10.42
N GLU A 21 5.65 -1.43 -11.68
CA GLU A 21 6.17 -0.27 -12.42
C GLU A 21 5.77 1.05 -11.75
N THR A 22 4.56 1.13 -11.18
CA THR A 22 4.05 2.35 -10.54
C THR A 22 4.44 2.46 -9.06
N GLN A 23 4.61 3.70 -8.57
CA GLN A 23 4.85 3.95 -7.15
C GLN A 23 3.75 3.37 -6.26
N THR A 24 2.48 3.48 -6.67
CA THR A 24 1.34 2.92 -5.92
C THR A 24 1.46 1.41 -5.78
N ALA A 25 1.80 0.70 -6.87
CA ALA A 25 1.96 -0.74 -6.87
C ALA A 25 3.10 -1.20 -5.93
N ARG A 26 4.23 -0.46 -5.91
CA ARG A 26 5.33 -0.74 -4.97
C ARG A 26 4.90 -0.57 -3.51
N VAL A 27 4.14 0.49 -3.21
CA VAL A 27 3.59 0.70 -1.87
C VAL A 27 2.58 -0.39 -1.52
N ALA A 28 1.70 -0.78 -2.45
CA ALA A 28 0.75 -1.89 -2.27
C ALA A 28 1.47 -3.19 -1.90
N ALA A 29 2.47 -3.59 -2.71
CA ALA A 29 3.29 -4.76 -2.47
C ALA A 29 4.00 -4.71 -1.10
N TYR A 30 4.45 -3.52 -0.69
CA TYR A 30 5.08 -3.34 0.60
C TYR A 30 4.15 -3.62 1.79
N PHE A 31 2.89 -3.18 1.72
CA PHE A 31 1.86 -3.49 2.72
C PHE A 31 1.42 -4.95 2.67
N LEU A 32 1.20 -5.50 1.48
CA LEU A 32 0.75 -6.89 1.29
C LEU A 32 1.78 -7.90 1.81
N ALA A 33 3.07 -7.60 1.69
CA ALA A 33 4.13 -8.42 2.28
C ALA A 33 4.22 -8.31 3.82
N ARG A 34 3.46 -7.41 4.46
CA ARG A 34 3.52 -7.08 5.90
C ARG A 34 2.11 -6.89 6.49
N PRO A 35 1.20 -7.88 6.35
CA PRO A 35 -0.17 -7.74 6.82
C PRO A 35 -0.21 -7.52 8.35
N GLY A 36 -1.12 -6.65 8.82
CA GLY A 36 -1.28 -6.35 10.24
C GLY A 36 -0.14 -5.57 10.92
N ARG A 37 0.95 -5.24 10.20
CA ARG A 37 2.08 -4.49 10.76
C ARG A 37 1.88 -2.98 10.61
N TRP A 38 2.22 -2.23 11.66
CA TRP A 38 2.37 -0.78 11.57
C TRP A 38 3.66 -0.41 10.84
N ILE A 39 3.52 0.36 9.77
CA ILE A 39 4.59 0.78 8.88
C ILE A 39 4.76 2.29 9.02
N PRO A 40 5.96 2.77 9.39
CA PRO A 40 6.21 4.20 9.50
C PRO A 40 6.28 4.84 8.11
N GLY A 41 5.71 6.03 7.98
CA GLY A 41 5.71 6.79 6.73
C GLY A 41 7.12 7.08 6.20
N THR A 42 8.12 7.14 7.09
CA THR A 42 9.53 7.26 6.71
C THR A 42 10.07 6.06 5.94
N ASP A 43 9.53 4.85 6.18
CA ASP A 43 9.91 3.67 5.39
C ASP A 43 9.24 3.70 4.01
N LEU A 44 8.03 4.22 3.92
CA LEU A 44 7.32 4.38 2.63
C LEU A 44 8.01 5.38 1.71
N VAL A 45 8.64 6.43 2.27
CA VAL A 45 9.46 7.39 1.50
C VAL A 45 10.62 6.68 0.78
N LYS A 46 11.17 5.60 1.36
CA LYS A 46 12.29 4.85 0.75
C LYS A 46 11.87 4.08 -0.50
N LEU A 47 10.56 3.87 -0.71
CA LEU A 47 10.03 3.15 -1.87
C LEU A 47 10.04 4.01 -3.16
N GLY A 48 10.23 5.32 -3.03
CA GLY A 48 10.35 6.24 -4.15
C GLY A 48 10.03 7.69 -3.78
N TYR A 49 10.49 8.61 -4.63
CA TYR A 49 10.34 10.04 -4.40
C TYR A 49 8.95 10.49 -4.85
N GLY A 50 8.03 10.69 -3.89
CA GLY A 50 6.71 11.25 -4.21
C GLY A 50 5.64 10.90 -3.19
N GLY A 51 5.07 11.92 -2.56
CA GLY A 51 3.77 11.93 -1.89
C GLY A 51 3.19 10.60 -1.40
N TRP A 52 3.90 9.85 -0.56
CA TRP A 52 3.45 8.52 -0.12
C TRP A 52 2.06 8.55 0.53
N ARG A 53 1.63 9.69 1.09
CA ARG A 53 0.26 9.91 1.59
C ARG A 53 -0.80 9.81 0.48
N THR A 54 -0.49 10.35 -0.70
CA THR A 54 -1.33 10.21 -1.90
C THR A 54 -1.44 8.75 -2.29
N GLU A 55 -0.33 8.01 -2.23
CA GLU A 55 -0.33 6.57 -2.52
C GLU A 55 -1.19 5.80 -1.52
N ILE A 56 -1.06 6.06 -0.21
CA ILE A 56 -1.97 5.48 0.80
C ILE A 56 -3.43 5.77 0.48
N SER A 57 -3.75 7.00 0.05
CA SER A 57 -5.12 7.34 -0.34
C SER A 57 -5.57 6.51 -1.54
N ARG A 58 -4.75 6.38 -2.58
CA ARG A 58 -5.05 5.56 -3.76
C ARG A 58 -5.26 4.09 -3.41
N LEU A 59 -4.48 3.56 -2.48
CA LEU A 59 -4.60 2.16 -2.04
C LEU A 59 -5.97 1.84 -1.43
N ARG A 60 -6.67 2.82 -0.86
CA ARG A 60 -8.01 2.64 -0.27
C ARG A 60 -9.15 2.61 -1.30
N HIS A 61 -8.86 2.94 -2.55
CA HIS A 61 -9.84 3.01 -3.62
C HIS A 61 -9.53 1.97 -4.70
N GLU A 62 -10.45 1.78 -5.64
CA GLU A 62 -10.18 0.99 -6.84
C GLU A 62 -8.94 1.53 -7.57
N PRO A 63 -8.11 0.64 -8.15
CA PRO A 63 -8.27 -0.81 -8.23
C PRO A 63 -7.73 -1.60 -7.02
N TRP A 64 -7.16 -0.91 -6.02
CA TRP A 64 -6.41 -1.53 -4.93
C TRP A 64 -7.28 -2.06 -3.80
N ASN A 65 -8.29 -1.28 -3.38
CA ASN A 65 -9.23 -1.61 -2.31
C ASN A 65 -8.58 -2.20 -1.04
N LEU A 66 -7.35 -1.78 -0.73
CA LEU A 66 -6.64 -2.24 0.44
C LEU A 66 -7.22 -1.56 1.69
N PRO A 67 -7.65 -2.32 2.71
CA PRO A 67 -8.19 -1.79 3.97
C PRO A 67 -7.08 -1.17 4.83
N ILE A 68 -6.52 -0.04 4.40
CA ILE A 68 -5.52 0.69 5.16
C ILE A 68 -6.22 1.68 6.09
N GLY A 69 -6.16 1.42 7.39
CA GLY A 69 -6.78 2.23 8.43
C GLY A 69 -6.26 3.69 8.50
N LYS A 70 -6.84 4.45 9.43
CA LYS A 70 -6.38 5.81 9.74
C LYS A 70 -4.93 5.78 10.28
N PRO A 71 -4.10 6.79 9.97
CA PRO A 71 -2.77 6.85 10.54
C PRO A 71 -2.84 6.97 12.06
N ARG A 72 -1.91 6.30 12.74
CA ARG A 72 -1.50 6.71 14.09
C ARG A 72 -0.26 7.58 13.99
N TYR A 73 0.05 8.30 15.06
CA TYR A 73 1.25 9.12 15.10
C TYR A 73 2.09 8.76 16.32
N VAL A 74 3.38 8.55 16.08
CA VAL A 74 4.35 8.21 17.11
C VAL A 74 5.39 9.32 17.16
N THR A 75 5.76 9.75 18.37
CA THR A 75 6.88 10.68 18.57
C THR A 75 8.16 9.88 18.72
N VAL A 76 9.15 10.17 17.88
CA VAL A 76 10.45 9.52 17.88
C VAL A 76 11.52 10.57 18.14
N GLU A 77 12.49 10.22 18.96
CA GLU A 77 13.69 11.04 19.17
C GLU A 77 14.78 10.60 18.19
N LEU A 78 15.27 11.57 17.42
CA LEU A 78 16.37 11.36 16.47
C LEU A 78 17.71 11.40 17.20
N ALA A 79 18.76 10.84 16.59
CA ALA A 79 20.11 10.81 17.16
C ALA A 79 20.69 12.19 17.53
N ASN A 80 20.17 13.27 16.92
CA ASN A 80 20.54 14.65 17.24
C ASN A 80 19.70 15.28 18.38
N GLY A 81 18.95 14.47 19.15
CA GLY A 81 18.07 14.91 20.23
C GLY A 81 16.77 15.57 19.77
N LYS A 82 16.54 15.70 18.46
CA LYS A 82 15.31 16.30 17.93
C LYS A 82 14.16 15.30 18.03
N ARG A 83 13.03 15.73 18.60
CA ARG A 83 11.78 14.97 18.60
C ARG A 83 10.97 15.26 17.35
N VAL A 84 10.59 14.22 16.62
CA VAL A 84 9.76 14.31 15.42
C VAL A 84 8.53 13.42 15.55
N ARG A 85 7.43 13.83 14.92
CA ARG A 85 6.19 13.06 14.88
C ARG A 85 6.12 12.32 13.55
N ILE A 86 6.07 11.00 13.60
CA ILE A 86 5.99 10.13 12.43
C ILE A 86 4.59 9.54 12.37
N SER A 87 3.97 9.61 11.20
CA SER A 87 2.73 8.91 10.90
C SER A 87 3.02 7.45 10.56
N GLU A 88 2.24 6.52 11.11
CA GLU A 88 2.31 5.10 10.81
C GLU A 88 0.96 4.59 10.28
N TYR A 89 1.01 3.58 9.42
CA TYR A 89 -0.15 3.02 8.73
C TYR A 89 -0.12 1.50 8.83
N ARG A 90 -1.28 0.87 8.76
CA ARG A 90 -1.42 -0.58 8.83
C ARG A 90 -2.44 -1.04 7.80
N LEU A 91 -2.13 -2.16 7.14
CA LEU A 91 -3.12 -2.94 6.39
C LEU A 91 -3.90 -3.80 7.38
N ASP A 92 -5.19 -3.50 7.53
CA ASP A 92 -6.10 -4.23 8.42
C ASP A 92 -6.55 -5.51 7.71
N VAL A 93 -6.03 -6.67 8.15
CA VAL A 93 -6.39 -8.00 7.63
C VAL A 93 -7.36 -8.73 8.55
#